data_AF-A0A920MPC2-F1
#
_entry.id   AF-A0A920MPC2-F1
#
_cell.length_a   1.000
_cell.length_b   1.000
_cell.length_c   1.000
_cell.angle_alpha   90.00
_cell.angle_beta   90.00
_cell.angle_gamma   90.00
#
_symmetry.space_group_name_H-M   'P 1'
#
loop_
_entity.id
_entity.type
_entity.pdbx_description
1 polymer ?
#
loop_
_entity_poly.entity_id
_entity_poly.type
_entity_poly.pdbx_seq_one_letter_code
_entity_poly.pdbx_strand_id
1 'polypeptide(L)'
;MNTIFSICPSMEYLEKASDAVKYGFISQDPYVEFSIPTIINPEFSPEGKHVLSASVQYAPYHLRNSEWDLDSKEQLKQNTIRVLEKKIPNLNQLIETSIVHSPKDLETEFGLTEGNLNHGEMTLDQLLFMRPTASSSQYSTPINNLYICGPGTHPGGGLHGMNGYNAANKVLKS
;
A
#
# COMPACT_ATOMS: atom_id res chain seq x y z
N MET A 1 -14.59 -7.63 9.38
CA MET A 1 -14.48 -6.20 9.00
C MET A 1 -14.66 -5.25 10.20
N ASN A 2 -14.53 -5.71 11.46
CA ASN A 2 -14.94 -4.93 12.63
C ASN A 2 -13.84 -4.00 13.20
N THR A 3 -12.67 -3.94 12.57
CA THR A 3 -11.49 -3.24 13.11
C THR A 3 -10.72 -2.44 12.06
N ILE A 4 -11.31 -2.18 10.88
CA ILE A 4 -10.67 -1.37 9.83
C ILE A 4 -11.30 0.02 9.87
N PHE A 5 -10.46 1.04 9.92
CA PHE A 5 -10.85 2.45 10.01
C PHE A 5 -10.09 3.26 8.98
N SER A 6 -10.72 4.31 8.44
CA SER A 6 -10.08 5.20 7.47
C SER A 6 -10.26 6.66 7.89
N ILE A 7 -9.17 7.43 7.83
CA ILE A 7 -9.16 8.88 8.09
C ILE A 7 -9.11 9.62 6.75
N CYS A 8 -10.28 9.90 6.21
CA CYS A 8 -10.51 10.63 4.96
C CYS A 8 -11.76 11.52 5.07
N PRO A 9 -11.70 12.65 5.80
CA PRO A 9 -12.90 13.42 6.16
C PRO A 9 -13.62 14.05 4.96
N SER A 10 -12.93 14.28 3.84
CA SER A 10 -13.51 14.85 2.62
C SER A 10 -12.67 14.52 1.39
N MET A 11 -13.24 14.71 0.20
CA MET A 11 -12.49 14.61 -1.07
C MET A 11 -11.36 15.64 -1.13
N GLU A 12 -11.61 16.88 -0.72
CA GLU A 12 -10.58 17.93 -0.68
C GLU A 12 -9.38 17.55 0.20
N TYR A 13 -9.61 16.81 1.29
CA TYR A 13 -8.54 16.28 2.13
C TYR A 13 -7.67 15.28 1.37
N LEU A 14 -8.30 14.34 0.65
CA LEU A 14 -7.60 13.33 -0.16
C LEU A 14 -6.80 13.99 -1.30
N GLU A 15 -7.39 14.98 -1.98
CA GLU A 15 -6.73 15.75 -3.03
C GLU A 15 -5.49 16.47 -2.48
N LYS A 16 -5.60 17.19 -1.37
CA LYS A 16 -4.46 17.86 -0.73
C LYS A 16 -3.37 16.88 -0.29
N ALA A 17 -3.76 15.73 0.25
CA ALA A 17 -2.81 14.68 0.63
C ALA A 17 -2.07 14.11 -0.59
N SER A 18 -2.77 13.93 -1.72
CA SER A 18 -2.20 13.48 -2.98
C SER A 18 -1.33 14.55 -3.65
N ASP A 19 -1.72 15.83 -3.56
CA ASP A 19 -1.01 16.95 -4.19
C ASP A 19 0.42 17.10 -3.66
N ALA A 20 0.65 16.83 -2.38
CA ALA A 20 2.00 16.84 -1.80
C ALA A 20 2.95 15.90 -2.57
N VAL A 21 2.45 14.71 -2.95
CA VAL A 21 3.21 13.69 -3.66
C VAL A 21 3.59 14.13 -5.07
N LYS A 22 2.72 14.85 -5.76
CA LYS A 22 3.01 15.45 -7.08
C LYS A 22 4.26 16.34 -7.06
N TYR A 23 4.54 16.97 -5.93
CA TYR A 23 5.69 17.86 -5.75
C TYR A 23 6.87 17.20 -5.03
N GLY A 24 6.81 15.88 -4.78
CA GLY A 24 7.85 15.12 -4.08
C GLY A 24 7.88 15.36 -2.57
N PHE A 25 6.78 15.77 -1.95
CA PHE A 25 6.71 16.03 -0.52
C PHE A 25 5.88 14.98 0.23
N ILE A 26 6.26 14.74 1.48
CA ILE A 26 5.46 13.96 2.42
C ILE A 26 4.27 14.82 2.88
N SER A 27 3.05 14.30 2.72
CA SER A 27 1.85 15.00 3.17
C SER A 27 1.91 15.25 4.67
N GLN A 28 1.56 16.46 5.09
CA GLN A 28 1.40 16.80 6.50
C GLN A 28 0.20 16.07 7.09
N ASP A 29 -0.90 15.99 6.34
CA ASP A 29 -2.15 15.33 6.74
C ASP A 29 -2.43 14.18 5.76
N PRO A 30 -1.75 13.03 5.88
CA PRO A 30 -1.95 11.90 4.97
C PRO A 30 -3.31 11.21 5.19
N TYR A 31 -3.82 10.56 4.14
CA TYR A 31 -4.82 9.51 4.26
C TYR A 31 -4.23 8.34 5.05
N VAL A 32 -4.97 7.87 6.06
CA VAL A 32 -4.56 6.72 6.85
C VAL A 32 -5.71 5.75 6.92
N GLU A 33 -5.51 4.56 6.35
CA GLU A 33 -6.33 3.39 6.66
C GLU A 33 -5.58 2.54 7.67
N PHE A 34 -6.23 2.12 8.74
CA PHE A 34 -5.55 1.33 9.77
C PHE A 34 -6.47 0.31 10.41
N SER A 35 -5.85 -0.68 11.04
CA SER A 35 -6.53 -1.69 11.83
C SER A 35 -5.79 -2.04 13.11
N ILE A 36 -6.52 -2.60 14.07
CA ILE A 36 -5.97 -3.13 15.32
C ILE A 36 -6.26 -4.65 15.34
N PRO A 37 -5.42 -5.48 14.69
CA PRO A 37 -5.72 -6.90 14.50
C PRO A 37 -5.77 -7.69 15.82
N THR A 38 -5.07 -7.21 16.84
CA THR A 38 -5.05 -7.80 18.20
C THR A 38 -6.40 -7.80 18.91
N ILE A 39 -7.36 -6.97 18.48
CA ILE A 39 -8.75 -7.01 18.98
C ILE A 39 -9.44 -8.32 18.54
N ILE A 40 -9.12 -8.81 17.35
CA ILE A 40 -9.70 -10.05 16.81
C ILE A 40 -8.86 -11.26 17.23
N ASN A 41 -7.54 -11.12 17.20
CA ASN A 41 -6.61 -12.17 17.61
C ASN A 41 -5.60 -11.65 18.64
N PRO A 42 -5.87 -11.82 19.95
CA PRO A 42 -4.99 -11.36 21.01
C PRO A 42 -3.57 -11.94 20.96
N GLU A 43 -3.34 -13.09 20.30
CA GLU A 43 -2.03 -13.73 20.21
C GLU A 43 -1.01 -12.96 19.35
N PHE A 44 -1.46 -11.95 18.59
CA PHE A 44 -0.56 -11.11 17.79
C PHE A 44 0.26 -10.10 18.62
N SER A 45 0.05 -10.03 19.93
CA SER A 45 0.89 -9.25 20.84
C SER A 45 0.94 -9.85 22.25
N PRO A 46 1.92 -9.46 23.08
CA PRO A 46 1.90 -9.76 24.50
C PRO A 46 0.63 -9.24 25.19
N GLU A 47 0.33 -9.79 26.38
CA GLU A 47 -0.81 -9.38 27.18
C GLU A 47 -0.77 -7.87 27.50
N GLY A 48 -1.92 -7.20 27.38
CA GLY A 48 -2.06 -5.76 27.61
C GLY A 48 -1.46 -4.87 26.53
N LYS A 49 -0.98 -5.43 25.41
CA LYS A 49 -0.46 -4.70 24.25
C LYS A 49 -1.40 -4.84 23.05
N HIS A 50 -1.23 -3.93 22.10
CA HIS A 50 -1.95 -3.93 20.84
C HIS A 50 -1.00 -3.56 19.70
N VAL A 51 -1.21 -4.20 18.53
CA VAL A 51 -0.61 -3.78 17.26
C VAL A 51 -1.60 -2.91 16.53
N LEU A 52 -1.16 -1.75 16.06
CA LEU A 52 -1.85 -0.93 15.07
C LEU A 52 -1.08 -1.05 13.75
N SER A 53 -1.75 -1.53 12.70
CA SER A 53 -1.19 -1.62 11.36
C SER A 53 -1.87 -0.58 10.48
N ALA A 54 -1.09 0.29 9.84
CA ALA A 54 -1.60 1.40 9.03
C ALA A 54 -1.01 1.38 7.62
N SER A 55 -1.89 1.55 6.62
CA SER A 55 -1.54 1.90 5.25
C SER A 55 -1.72 3.41 5.08
N VAL A 56 -0.62 4.09 4.79
CA VAL A 56 -0.58 5.55 4.67
C VAL A 56 -0.49 5.91 3.20
N GLN A 57 -1.45 6.70 2.72
CA GLN A 57 -1.39 7.30 1.39
C GLN A 57 -1.43 8.83 1.51
N TYR A 58 -0.71 9.60 0.72
CA TYR A 58 0.20 9.19 -0.33
C TYR A 58 1.63 9.46 0.12
N ALA A 59 2.57 8.63 -0.32
CA ALA A 59 4.01 8.83 -0.11
C ALA A 59 4.70 8.85 -1.48
N PRO A 60 5.52 9.87 -1.79
CA PRO A 60 6.22 9.91 -3.07
C PRO A 60 7.36 8.89 -3.08
N TYR A 61 7.59 8.23 -4.21
CA TYR A 61 8.77 7.38 -4.38
C TYR A 61 10.07 8.21 -4.44
N HIS A 62 10.02 9.39 -5.09
CA HIS A 62 11.09 10.38 -5.12
C HIS A 62 10.75 11.57 -4.23
N LEU A 63 11.54 11.78 -3.18
CA LEU A 63 11.43 12.98 -2.37
C LEU A 63 12.10 14.17 -3.08
N ARG A 64 11.55 15.37 -2.88
CA ARG A 64 12.09 16.59 -3.45
C ARG A 64 13.31 17.02 -2.65
N ASN A 65 14.46 17.07 -3.32
CA ASN A 65 15.75 17.50 -2.74
C ASN A 65 16.29 16.59 -1.62
N SER A 66 15.74 15.39 -1.44
CA SER A 66 16.22 14.42 -0.45
C SER A 66 15.94 12.99 -0.90
N GLU A 67 16.45 12.02 -0.17
CA GLU A 67 16.17 10.59 -0.35
C GLU A 67 15.42 10.07 0.88
N TRP A 68 14.80 8.89 0.74
CA TRP A 68 14.19 8.22 1.89
C TRP A 68 15.25 7.75 2.86
N ASP A 69 15.30 8.39 4.02
CA ASP A 69 16.20 8.08 5.14
C ASP A 69 15.42 7.95 6.46
N LEU A 70 16.14 7.85 7.58
CA LEU A 70 15.54 7.74 8.90
C LEU A 70 14.70 8.98 9.26
N ASP A 71 15.16 10.18 8.91
CA ASP A 71 14.48 11.44 9.23
C ASP A 71 13.18 11.59 8.42
N SER A 72 13.19 11.22 7.14
CA SER A 72 12.01 11.26 6.28
C SER A 72 10.96 10.23 6.71
N LYS A 73 11.40 9.03 7.13
CA LYS A 73 10.51 8.01 7.72
C LYS A 73 9.93 8.47 9.06
N GLU A 74 10.72 9.14 9.88
CA GLU A 74 10.25 9.72 11.13
C GLU A 74 9.21 10.82 10.88
N GLN A 75 9.42 11.68 9.87
CA GLN A 75 8.45 12.68 9.47
C GLN A 75 7.11 12.04 9.07
N LEU A 76 7.13 11.00 8.22
CA LEU A 76 5.91 10.28 7.83
C LEU A 76 5.20 9.67 9.06
N LYS A 77 5.98 9.09 9.98
CA LYS A 77 5.46 8.53 11.24
C LYS A 77 4.74 9.60 12.06
N GLN A 78 5.39 10.73 12.32
CA GLN A 78 4.85 11.80 13.15
C GLN A 78 3.61 12.44 12.51
N ASN A 79 3.60 12.62 11.18
CA ASN A 79 2.42 13.11 10.47
C ASN A 79 1.24 12.13 10.61
N THR A 80 1.50 10.83 10.49
CA THR A 80 0.50 9.77 10.66
C THR A 80 -0.04 9.74 12.09
N ILE A 81 0.84 9.76 13.10
CA ILE A 81 0.45 9.80 14.52
C ILE A 81 -0.41 11.04 14.80
N ARG A 82 -0.01 12.21 14.33
CA ARG A 82 -0.78 13.46 14.50
C ARG A 82 -2.18 13.38 13.91
N VAL A 83 -2.34 12.72 12.76
CA VAL A 83 -3.66 12.50 12.15
C VAL A 83 -4.50 11.54 13.00
N LEU A 84 -3.91 10.43 13.46
CA LEU A 84 -4.59 9.44 14.28
C LEU A 84 -4.96 9.97 15.68
N GLU A 85 -4.12 10.79 16.30
CA GLU A 85 -4.35 11.36 17.63
C GLU A 85 -5.60 12.23 17.73
N LYS A 86 -6.05 12.79 16.59
CA LYS A 86 -7.34 13.51 16.50
C LYS A 86 -8.54 12.59 16.83
N LYS A 87 -8.38 11.27 16.71
CA LYS A 87 -9.41 10.24 16.98
C LYS A 87 -9.02 9.28 18.11
N ILE A 88 -7.73 9.09 18.36
CA ILE A 88 -7.17 8.22 19.40
C ILE A 88 -6.29 9.09 20.31
N PRO A 89 -6.87 9.80 21.29
CA PRO A 89 -6.12 10.72 22.13
C PRO A 89 -4.94 10.03 22.83
N ASN A 90 -3.82 10.73 22.93
CA ASN A 90 -2.57 10.26 23.57
C ASN A 90 -1.89 9.06 22.88
N LEU A 91 -2.25 8.73 21.63
CA LEU A 91 -1.66 7.61 20.90
C LEU A 91 -0.12 7.63 20.92
N ASN A 92 0.51 8.79 20.74
CA ASN A 92 1.96 8.92 20.72
C ASN A 92 2.61 8.41 22.02
N GLN A 93 1.95 8.59 23.16
CA GLN A 93 2.44 8.14 24.47
C GLN A 93 2.30 6.63 24.68
N LEU A 94 1.49 5.96 23.85
CA LEU A 94 1.23 4.52 23.92
C LEU A 94 2.15 3.70 23.00
N ILE A 95 2.91 4.36 22.12
CA ILE A 95 3.77 3.68 21.15
C ILE A 95 5.08 3.27 21.83
N GLU A 96 5.26 1.97 22.02
CA GLU A 96 6.53 1.40 22.52
C GLU A 96 7.53 1.17 21.39
N THR A 97 7.05 0.79 20.20
CA THR A 97 7.87 0.52 19.02
C THR A 97 7.04 0.74 17.77
N SER A 98 7.68 1.18 16.70
CA SER A 98 7.06 1.42 15.39
C SER A 98 8.04 1.13 14.28
N ILE A 99 7.55 0.58 13.17
CA ILE A 99 8.33 0.38 11.94
C ILE A 99 7.59 1.10 10.82
N VAL A 100 8.35 1.82 9.98
CA VAL A 100 7.83 2.51 8.80
C VAL A 100 8.56 1.95 7.58
N HIS A 101 7.80 1.38 6.64
CA HIS A 101 8.30 1.01 5.32
C HIS A 101 7.95 2.14 4.35
N SER A 102 8.99 2.79 3.83
CA SER A 102 8.90 3.74 2.72
C SER A 102 8.69 3.02 1.37
N PRO A 103 8.30 3.73 0.31
CA PRO A 103 8.25 3.14 -1.04
C PRO A 103 9.57 2.47 -1.48
N LYS A 104 10.72 3.00 -1.06
CA LYS A 104 12.05 2.43 -1.34
C LYS A 104 12.32 1.13 -0.56
N ASP A 105 11.85 1.05 0.68
CA ASP A 105 11.94 -0.19 1.46
C ASP A 105 11.06 -1.26 0.86
N LEU A 106 9.83 -0.90 0.46
CA LEU A 106 8.90 -1.83 -0.19
C LEU A 106 9.48 -2.41 -1.48
N GLU A 107 10.16 -1.57 -2.28
CA GLU A 107 10.86 -2.02 -3.47
C GLU A 107 12.04 -2.95 -3.15
N THR A 108 12.88 -2.56 -2.19
CA THR A 108 14.11 -3.29 -1.86
C THR A 108 13.81 -4.64 -1.20
N GLU A 109 12.84 -4.67 -0.27
CA GLU A 109 12.54 -5.84 0.56
C GLU A 109 11.59 -6.81 -0.15
N PHE A 110 10.60 -6.29 -0.87
CA PHE A 110 9.53 -7.11 -1.45
C PHE A 110 9.53 -7.13 -2.99
N GLY A 111 10.44 -6.42 -3.65
CA GLY A 111 10.49 -6.34 -5.11
C GLY A 111 9.32 -5.54 -5.70
N LEU A 112 8.66 -4.71 -4.89
CA LEU A 112 7.55 -3.87 -5.33
C LEU A 112 8.10 -2.62 -6.00
N THR A 113 8.27 -2.65 -7.32
CA THR A 113 8.77 -1.50 -8.08
C THR A 113 8.01 -0.23 -7.72
N GLU A 114 8.77 0.81 -7.38
CA GLU A 114 8.29 2.11 -6.89
C GLU A 114 7.39 2.05 -5.63
N GLY A 115 7.41 0.94 -4.89
CA GLY A 115 6.58 0.70 -3.72
C GLY A 115 5.10 0.46 -4.04
N ASN A 116 4.75 0.19 -5.30
CA ASN A 116 3.37 0.05 -5.72
C ASN A 116 2.85 -1.37 -5.47
N LEU A 117 1.95 -1.54 -4.48
CA LEU A 117 1.33 -2.81 -4.10
C LEU A 117 0.56 -3.50 -5.24
N ASN A 118 0.18 -2.73 -6.27
CA ASN A 118 -0.50 -3.26 -7.43
C ASN A 118 0.46 -3.69 -8.56
N HIS A 119 1.77 -3.43 -8.46
CA HIS A 119 2.77 -3.61 -9.53
C HIS A 119 2.48 -2.78 -10.80
N GLY A 120 1.96 -1.56 -10.60
CA GLY A 120 1.58 -0.64 -11.67
C GLY A 120 0.35 0.16 -11.27
N GLU A 121 0.16 1.33 -11.86
CA GLU A 121 -0.97 2.20 -11.54
C GLU A 121 -2.31 1.56 -11.93
N MET A 122 -3.40 2.10 -11.36
CA MET A 122 -4.77 1.74 -11.71
C MET A 122 -5.41 2.82 -12.59
N THR A 123 -4.68 3.28 -13.60
CA THR A 123 -5.18 4.20 -14.62
C THR A 123 -5.91 3.44 -15.74
N LEU A 124 -6.72 4.13 -16.53
CA LEU A 124 -7.51 3.52 -17.60
C LEU A 124 -6.64 2.75 -18.63
N ASP A 125 -5.43 3.23 -18.89
CA ASP A 125 -4.46 2.63 -19.79
C ASP A 125 -3.67 1.45 -19.17
N GLN A 126 -3.76 1.24 -17.85
CA GLN A 126 -3.09 0.15 -17.11
C GLN A 126 -4.08 -0.82 -16.43
N LEU A 127 -5.34 -0.82 -16.84
CA LEU A 127 -6.41 -1.65 -16.29
C LEU A 127 -6.95 -2.66 -17.30
N LEU A 128 -7.72 -3.63 -16.81
CA LEU A 128 -8.37 -4.66 -17.62
C LEU A 128 -7.38 -5.41 -18.53
N PHE A 129 -7.72 -5.62 -19.79
CA PHE A 129 -6.88 -6.33 -20.76
C PHE A 129 -5.58 -5.59 -21.08
N MET A 130 -5.45 -4.31 -20.71
CA MET A 130 -4.20 -3.55 -20.84
C MET A 130 -3.21 -3.85 -19.70
N ARG A 131 -3.58 -4.69 -18.72
CA ARG A 131 -2.75 -5.02 -17.55
C ARG A 131 -2.11 -6.42 -17.66
N PRO A 132 -0.78 -6.55 -17.84
CA PRO A 132 0.23 -5.49 -17.92
C PRO A 132 0.38 -4.88 -19.33
N THR A 133 -0.01 -5.63 -20.36
CA THR A 133 -0.09 -5.17 -21.76
C THR A 133 -1.21 -5.94 -22.46
N ALA A 134 -1.77 -5.37 -23.53
CA ALA A 134 -2.76 -6.07 -24.37
C ALA A 134 -2.25 -7.42 -24.90
N SER A 135 -0.95 -7.49 -25.26
CA SER A 135 -0.31 -8.70 -25.78
C SER A 135 -0.16 -9.81 -24.74
N SER A 136 -0.21 -9.47 -23.46
CA SER A 136 -0.17 -10.45 -22.36
C SER A 136 -1.49 -10.56 -21.61
N SER A 137 -2.57 -10.06 -22.22
CA SER A 137 -3.92 -10.25 -21.70
C SER A 137 -4.23 -11.75 -21.60
N GLN A 138 -5.09 -12.13 -20.65
CA GLN A 138 -5.43 -13.53 -20.40
C GLN A 138 -4.21 -14.41 -20.04
N TYR A 139 -3.23 -13.84 -19.33
CA TYR A 139 -2.15 -14.54 -18.61
C TYR A 139 -1.11 -15.26 -19.46
N SER A 140 -1.18 -15.14 -20.78
CA SER A 140 -0.15 -15.69 -21.70
C SER A 140 0.89 -14.64 -22.03
N THR A 141 2.06 -15.06 -22.50
CA THR A 141 3.07 -14.13 -23.03
C THR A 141 3.46 -14.53 -24.46
N PRO A 142 4.15 -13.66 -25.21
CA PRO A 142 4.74 -14.02 -26.50
C PRO A 142 5.79 -15.13 -26.44
N ILE A 143 6.30 -15.46 -25.24
CA ILE A 143 7.26 -16.53 -25.04
C ILE A 143 6.49 -17.82 -24.74
N ASN A 144 6.72 -18.85 -25.55
CA ASN A 144 6.07 -20.14 -25.37
C ASN A 144 6.32 -20.70 -23.96
N ASN A 145 5.25 -21.20 -23.34
CA ASN A 145 5.25 -21.77 -21.99
C ASN A 145 5.66 -20.79 -20.86
N LEU A 146 5.64 -19.48 -21.12
CA LEU A 146 5.76 -18.45 -20.09
C LEU A 146 4.40 -17.78 -19.86
N TYR A 147 3.98 -17.77 -18.59
CA TYR A 147 2.71 -17.19 -18.13
C TYR A 147 2.98 -16.15 -17.06
N ILE A 148 2.07 -15.20 -16.94
CA ILE A 148 2.15 -14.15 -15.92
C ILE A 148 1.05 -14.32 -14.88
N CYS A 149 1.34 -13.97 -13.64
CA CYS A 149 0.37 -13.89 -12.56
C CYS A 149 0.79 -12.80 -11.56
N GLY A 150 -0.10 -12.46 -10.62
CA GLY A 150 0.14 -11.45 -9.61
C GLY A 150 -0.57 -10.13 -9.88
N PRO A 151 -0.46 -9.14 -8.97
CA PRO A 151 -1.31 -7.94 -8.94
C PRO A 151 -1.13 -7.03 -10.17
N GLY A 152 -0.02 -7.18 -10.90
CA GLY A 152 0.24 -6.55 -12.21
C GLY A 152 -0.52 -7.18 -13.39
N THR A 153 -1.46 -8.08 -13.14
CA THR A 153 -2.38 -8.67 -14.14
C THR A 153 -3.83 -8.35 -13.76
N HIS A 154 -4.75 -8.34 -14.72
CA HIS A 154 -6.19 -8.29 -14.40
C HIS A 154 -6.58 -9.42 -13.43
N PRO A 155 -7.55 -9.27 -12.50
CA PRO A 155 -8.31 -8.07 -12.14
C PRO A 155 -7.57 -6.95 -11.42
N GLY A 156 -6.32 -7.15 -10.99
CA GLY A 156 -5.52 -6.15 -10.29
C GLY A 156 -5.03 -6.67 -8.94
N GLY A 157 -4.67 -5.75 -8.04
CA GLY A 157 -4.24 -6.11 -6.69
C GLY A 157 -5.37 -6.56 -5.77
N GLY A 158 -4.99 -6.97 -4.56
CA GLY A 158 -5.87 -7.54 -3.54
C GLY A 158 -5.57 -9.00 -3.22
N LEU A 159 -6.18 -9.50 -2.14
CA LEU A 159 -5.93 -10.84 -1.61
C LEU A 159 -6.95 -11.89 -2.07
N HIS A 160 -7.69 -11.62 -3.14
CA HIS A 160 -8.77 -12.50 -3.62
C HIS A 160 -8.29 -13.73 -4.42
N GLY A 161 -7.00 -13.85 -4.73
CA GLY A 161 -6.41 -15.04 -5.39
C GLY A 161 -6.74 -15.23 -6.88
N MET A 162 -7.70 -14.48 -7.42
CA MET A 162 -8.17 -14.56 -8.82
C MET A 162 -7.04 -14.56 -9.87
N ASN A 163 -5.98 -13.79 -9.69
CA ASN A 163 -4.89 -13.68 -10.67
C ASN A 163 -4.14 -15.02 -10.80
N GLY A 164 -3.90 -15.69 -9.68
CA GLY A 164 -3.30 -17.03 -9.66
C GLY A 164 -4.25 -18.08 -10.22
N TYR A 165 -5.53 -18.03 -9.84
CA TYR A 165 -6.56 -18.94 -10.35
C TYR A 165 -6.69 -18.88 -11.88
N ASN A 166 -6.74 -17.67 -12.44
CA ASN A 166 -6.88 -17.50 -13.89
C ASN A 166 -5.59 -17.88 -14.64
N ALA A 167 -4.42 -17.55 -14.12
CA ALA A 167 -3.15 -17.97 -14.70
C ALA A 167 -3.03 -19.51 -14.74
N ALA A 168 -3.36 -20.19 -13.63
CA ALA A 168 -3.37 -21.66 -13.57
C ALA A 168 -4.34 -22.27 -14.59
N ASN A 169 -5.56 -21.73 -14.69
CA ASN A 169 -6.52 -22.17 -15.71
C ASN A 169 -6.01 -21.97 -17.14
N LYS A 170 -5.21 -20.93 -17.40
CA LYS A 170 -4.62 -20.72 -18.71
C LYS A 170 -3.54 -21.77 -18.99
N VAL A 171 -2.68 -22.09 -18.01
CA VAL A 171 -1.67 -23.16 -18.12
C VAL A 171 -2.33 -24.51 -18.44
N LEU A 172 -3.43 -24.85 -17.78
CA LEU A 172 -4.14 -26.13 -18.00
C LEU A 172 -4.81 -26.26 -19.38
N LYS A 173 -5.01 -25.15 -20.10
CA LYS A 173 -5.66 -25.11 -21.42
C LYS A 173 -4.68 -25.05 -22.59
N SER A 174 -3.38 -24.93 -22.31
CA SER A 174 -2.33 -24.76 -23.32
C SER A 174 -1.69 -26.06 -23.74
#